data_AF-A0A947JGB7-F1
#
_entry.id   AF-A0A947JGB7-F1
#
_cell.length_a   1.000
_cell.length_b   1.000
_cell.length_c   1.000
_cell.angle_alpha   90.00
_cell.angle_beta   90.00
_cell.angle_gamma   90.00
#
_symmetry.space_group_name_H-M   'P 1'
#
loop_
_entity.id
_entity.type
_entity.pdbx_description
1 polymer ?
#
loop_
_entity_poly.entity_id
_entity_poly.type
_entity_poly.pdbx_seq_one_letter_code
_entity_poly.pdbx_strand_id
1 'polypeptide(L)' 'EARTYYPVPLHLQECYRHLGYRDGSLKEAERAAGETLAIAVYPELTTEELDYVINRIRAFFER' A
#
# COMPACT_ATOMS: atom_id res chain seq x y z
N GLU A 1 12.58 4.75 -1.40
CA GLU A 1 11.95 3.96 -0.31
C GLU A 1 10.59 3.47 -0.79
N ALA A 2 10.16 2.27 -0.39
CA ALA A 2 8.79 1.78 -0.61
C ALA A 2 8.06 1.77 0.74
N ARG A 3 6.81 2.22 0.78
CA ARG A 3 6.01 2.36 2.01
C ARG A 3 4.60 1.82 1.81
N THR A 4 3.89 1.54 2.90
CA THR A 4 2.47 1.13 2.85
C THR A 4 1.60 2.27 3.37
N TYR A 5 0.56 2.65 2.61
CA TYR A 5 -0.42 3.67 2.99
C TYR A 5 -1.83 3.10 2.84
N TYR A 6 -2.50 2.67 3.90
CA TYR A 6 -2.06 2.52 5.29
C TYR A 6 -2.19 1.05 5.72
N PRO A 7 -1.32 0.54 6.60
CA PRO A 7 -1.25 -0.89 6.92
C PRO A 7 -2.41 -1.40 7.79
N VAL A 8 -3.20 -0.50 8.40
CA VAL A 8 -4.36 -0.86 9.22
C VAL A 8 -5.57 -0.03 8.76
N PRO A 9 -6.67 -0.67 8.33
CA PRO A 9 -7.85 0.05 7.89
C PRO A 9 -8.53 0.74 9.09
N LEU A 10 -9.22 1.85 8.83
CA LEU A 10 -9.73 2.73 9.88
C LEU A 10 -10.62 2.02 10.90
N HIS A 11 -11.51 1.12 10.46
CA HIS A 11 -12.43 0.42 11.37
C HIS A 11 -11.74 -0.55 12.35
N LEU A 12 -10.47 -0.89 12.12
CA LEU A 12 -9.66 -1.71 13.01
C LEU A 12 -8.68 -0.90 13.88
N GLN A 13 -8.60 0.42 13.70
CA GLN A 13 -7.78 1.27 14.56
C GLN A 13 -8.38 1.38 15.96
N GLU A 14 -7.53 1.38 16.99
CA GLU A 14 -8.00 1.41 18.39
C GLU A 14 -8.89 2.61 18.70
N CYS A 15 -8.64 3.77 18.09
CA CYS A 15 -9.47 4.97 18.28
C CYS A 15 -10.92 4.80 17.80
N TYR A 16 -11.18 3.87 16.88
CA TYR A 16 -12.51 3.56 16.34
C TYR A 16 -13.16 2.32 16.97
N ARG A 17 -12.53 1.71 17.98
CA ARG A 17 -13.06 0.51 18.66
C ARG A 17 -14.50 0.66 19.16
N HIS A 18 -14.89 1.87 19.56
CA HIS A 18 -16.23 2.20 20.03
C HIS A 18 -17.33 2.04 18.96
N LEU A 19 -16.98 1.97 17.68
CA LEU A 19 -17.92 1.73 16.57
C LEU A 19 -18.32 0.25 16.43
N GLY A 20 -17.64 -0.67 17.11
CA GLY A 20 -18.03 -2.08 17.20
C GLY A 20 -17.75 -2.93 15.95
N TYR A 21 -17.07 -2.39 14.94
CA TYR A 21 -16.59 -3.16 13.80
C TYR A 21 -15.55 -4.20 14.21
N ARG A 22 -15.48 -5.27 13.41
CA ARG A 22 -14.54 -6.39 13.59
C ARG A 22 -13.88 -6.72 12.27
N ASP A 23 -12.84 -7.55 12.32
CA ASP A 23 -12.24 -8.13 11.13
C ASP A 23 -13.31 -8.79 10.25
N GLY A 24 -13.22 -8.60 8.93
CA GLY A 24 -14.21 -9.03 7.95
C GLY A 24 -15.41 -8.09 7.77
N SER A 25 -15.54 -7.02 8.57
CA SER A 25 -16.68 -6.09 8.44
C SER A 25 -16.59 -5.26 7.17
N LEU A 26 -15.39 -4.83 6.79
CA LEU A 26 -15.13 -3.99 5.61
C LEU A 26 -14.03 -4.62 4.76
N LYS A 27 -14.37 -5.72 4.07
CA LYS A 27 -13.43 -6.57 3.32
C LYS A 27 -12.54 -5.79 2.36
N GLU A 28 -13.08 -4.84 1.61
CA GLU A 28 -12.27 -4.09 0.63
C GLU A 28 -11.28 -3.13 1.29
N ALA A 29 -11.61 -2.59 2.47
CA ALA A 29 -10.67 -1.77 3.24
C ALA A 29 -9.53 -2.62 3.82
N GLU A 30 -9.86 -3.82 4.32
CA GLU A 30 -8.88 -4.80 4.83
C GLU A 30 -7.94 -5.28 3.72
N ARG A 31 -8.49 -5.62 2.56
CA ARG A 31 -7.71 -5.99 1.37
C ARG A 31 -6.79 -4.85 0.92
N ALA A 32 -7.30 -3.63 0.82
CA ALA A 32 -6.47 -2.48 0.44
C ALA A 32 -5.31 -2.26 1.42
N ALA A 33 -5.55 -2.38 2.74
CA ALA A 33 -4.49 -2.24 3.75
C ALA A 33 -3.42 -3.35 3.66
N GLY A 34 -3.82 -4.56 3.27
CA GLY A 34 -2.93 -5.72 3.15
C GLY A 34 -2.20 -5.85 1.80
N GLU A 35 -2.73 -5.29 0.73
CA GLU A 35 -2.24 -5.49 -0.65
C GLU A 35 -1.54 -4.25 -1.24
N THR A 36 -1.72 -3.05 -0.66
CA THR A 36 -1.17 -1.83 -1.25
C THR A 36 0.30 -1.59 -0.92
N LEU A 37 1.04 -1.13 -1.93
CA LEU A 37 2.41 -0.65 -1.83
C LEU A 37 2.53 0.68 -2.55
N ALA A 38 3.09 1.67 -1.87
CA ALA A 38 3.40 2.97 -2.46
C ALA A 38 4.81 2.99 -3.01
N ILE A 39 4.90 3.29 -4.30
CA ILE A 39 6.13 3.50 -5.04
C ILE A 39 6.38 5.01 -5.23
N ALA A 40 7.63 5.38 -5.50
CA ALA A 40 7.99 6.77 -5.75
C ALA A 40 7.28 7.27 -7.01
N VAL A 41 6.46 8.31 -6.86
CA VAL A 41 5.79 9.03 -7.95
C VAL A 41 5.73 10.51 -7.56
N TYR A 42 6.56 11.33 -8.20
CA TYR A 42 6.60 12.79 -8.01
C TYR A 42 7.17 13.47 -9.27
N PRO A 43 6.87 14.77 -9.52
CA PRO A 43 7.21 15.45 -10.78
C PRO A 43 8.70 15.50 -11.12
N GLU A 44 9.57 15.47 -10.11
CA GLU A 44 11.02 15.62 -10.27
C GLU A 44 11.74 14.29 -10.59
N LEU A 45 11.01 13.17 -10.72
CA LEU A 45 11.61 11.90 -11.11
C LEU A 45 12.25 11.99 -12.49
N THR A 46 13.51 11.56 -12.60
CA THR A 46 14.16 11.43 -13.90
C THR A 46 13.71 10.17 -14.63
N THR A 47 13.92 10.12 -15.94
CA THR A 47 13.65 8.91 -16.74
C THR A 47 14.44 7.71 -16.24
N GLU A 48 15.70 7.93 -15.83
CA GLU A 48 16.57 6.87 -15.31
C GLU A 48 16.06 6.31 -13.97
N GLU A 49 15.55 7.17 -13.09
CA GLU A 49 14.93 6.76 -11.82
C GLU A 49 13.63 5.97 -12.06
N LEU A 50 12.82 6.42 -13.03
CA LEU A 50 11.60 5.72 -13.43
C LEU A 50 11.92 4.33 -13.99
N ASP A 51 12.88 4.24 -14.91
CA ASP A 51 13.33 2.98 -15.50
C ASP A 51 13.89 2.03 -14.45
N TYR A 52 14.64 2.55 -13.46
CA TYR A 52 15.11 1.76 -12.34
C TYR A 52 13.95 1.12 -11.58
N VAL A 53 12.93 1.91 -11.20
CA VAL A 53 11.75 1.40 -10.47
C VAL A 53 11.02 0.34 -11.30
N ILE A 54 10.75 0.59 -12.58
CA ILE A 54 10.06 -0.34 -13.48
C ILE A 54 10.82 -1.66 -13.58
N ASN A 55 12.13 -1.60 -13.85
CA ASN A 55 12.96 -2.79 -14.03
C ASN A 55 13.06 -3.62 -12.75
N ARG A 56 13.14 -2.97 -11.58
CA ARG A 56 13.15 -3.68 -10.29
C ARG A 56 11.84 -4.39 -9.99
N ILE A 57 10.71 -3.79 -10.35
CA ILE A 57 9.39 -4.42 -10.20
C ILE A 57 9.27 -5.62 -11.15
N ARG A 58 9.62 -5.47 -12.42
CA ARG A 58 9.61 -6.58 -13.40
C ARG A 58 10.47 -7.76 -12.93
N ALA A 59 11.72 -7.49 -12.54
CA ALA A 59 12.64 -8.52 -12.08
C ALA A 59 12.17 -9.27 -10.81
N PHE A 60 11.32 -8.64 -9.97
CA PHE A 60 10.71 -9.30 -8.83
C PHE A 60 9.66 -10.34 -9.25
N PHE A 61 8.88 -10.07 -10.31
CA PHE A 61 7.82 -10.95 -10.80
C PHE A 61 8.28 -11.99 -11.83
N GLU A 62 9.42 -11.78 -12.48
CA GLU A 62 10.02 -12.73 -13.44
C GLU A 62 10.86 -13.84 -12.76
N ARG A 63 10.97 -13.81 -11.42
CA ARG A 63 11.60 -14.85 -10.60
C ARG A 63 10.59 -15.88 -10.13
#